data_AF-A0A5S9M569-F1
#
_entry.id   AF-A0A5S9M569-F1
#
_cell.length_a   1.000
_cell.length_b   1.000
_cell.length_c   1.000
_cell.angle_alpha   90.00
_cell.angle_beta   90.00
_cell.angle_gamma   90.00
#
_symmetry.space_group_name_H-M   'P 1'
#
loop_
_entity.id
_entity.type
_entity.pdbx_description
1 polymer ?
#
loop_
_entity_poly.entity_id
_entity_poly.type
_entity_poly.pdbx_seq_one_letter_code
_entity_poly.pdbx_strand_id
1 'polypeptide(L)'
;MQIADCFQKIGKKEFPNQSTPYTSTIVFLVKKGNPKNIKDWDDLIRPGVSIITPNPKTSGGARWNYLAAWAYADKTFHGNEEKKQRILSKAI
;
A
#
# COMPACT_ATOMS: atom_id res chain seq x y z
N MET A 1 33.81 -12.56 -12.90
CA MET A 1 32.67 -13.43 -12.52
C MET A 1 31.42 -12.58 -12.59
N GLN A 2 30.66 -12.70 -13.68
CA GLN A 2 29.61 -11.75 -14.06
C GLN A 2 28.27 -12.48 -14.04
N ILE A 3 27.53 -12.35 -12.94
CA ILE A 3 26.17 -12.89 -12.79
C ILE A 3 25.19 -11.78 -13.20
N ALA A 4 25.18 -11.42 -14.48
CA ALA A 4 24.32 -10.34 -14.99
C ALA A 4 23.18 -10.80 -15.90
N ASP A 5 23.12 -12.09 -16.29
CA ASP A 5 22.16 -12.57 -17.30
C ASP A 5 21.20 -13.66 -16.78
N CYS A 6 20.64 -13.50 -15.58
CA CYS A 6 19.63 -14.45 -15.07
C CYS A 6 18.19 -14.18 -15.55
N PHE A 7 17.93 -13.08 -16.27
CA PHE A 7 16.57 -12.74 -16.71
C PHE A 7 16.55 -12.18 -18.13
N GLN A 8 15.70 -12.75 -18.98
CA GLN A 8 15.30 -12.06 -20.21
C GLN A 8 14.50 -10.82 -19.86
N LYS A 9 14.83 -9.69 -20.49
CA LYS A 9 14.07 -8.44 -20.34
C LYS A 9 12.75 -8.59 -21.08
N ILE A 10 11.70 -8.95 -20.35
CA ILE A 10 10.32 -8.86 -20.85
C ILE A 10 9.78 -7.44 -20.67
N GLY A 11 9.32 -6.85 -21.77
CA GLY A 11 8.87 -5.45 -21.84
C GLY A 11 7.38 -5.27 -21.54
N LYS A 12 6.96 -4.07 -21.14
CA LYS A 12 5.53 -3.73 -20.92
C LYS A 12 4.65 -3.86 -22.19
N LYS A 13 5.24 -3.81 -23.39
CA LYS A 13 4.50 -3.87 -24.67
C LYS A 13 4.46 -5.26 -25.29
N GLU A 14 5.18 -6.22 -24.73
CA GLU A 14 5.29 -7.56 -25.31
C GLU A 14 4.04 -8.40 -25.08
N PHE A 15 3.32 -8.13 -23.99
CA PHE A 15 2.06 -8.78 -23.68
C PHE A 15 0.94 -7.76 -23.43
N PRO A 16 -0.35 -8.15 -23.60
CA PRO A 16 -1.48 -7.31 -23.24
C PRO A 16 -1.43 -6.84 -21.78
N ASN A 17 -2.19 -5.78 -21.47
CA ASN A 17 -2.35 -5.26 -20.11
C ASN A 17 -1.03 -4.93 -19.40
N GLN A 18 -0.08 -4.34 -20.12
CA GLN A 18 1.23 -3.93 -19.60
C GLN A 18 2.04 -5.08 -18.98
N SER A 19 1.88 -6.30 -19.51
CA SER A 19 2.48 -7.51 -18.96
C SER A 19 2.02 -7.84 -17.53
N THR A 20 0.79 -7.44 -17.16
CA THR A 20 0.12 -7.81 -15.91
C THR A 20 -1.10 -8.70 -16.19
N PRO A 21 -0.99 -10.03 -16.01
CA PRO A 21 -2.07 -10.97 -16.36
C PRO A 21 -3.24 -10.93 -15.36
N TYR A 22 -3.02 -10.42 -14.15
CA TYR A 22 -4.03 -10.22 -13.13
C TYR A 22 -3.71 -8.97 -12.32
N THR A 23 -4.74 -8.44 -11.64
CA THR A 23 -4.62 -7.32 -10.72
C THR A 23 -5.14 -7.72 -9.34
N SER A 24 -4.81 -6.90 -8.35
CA SER A 24 -5.32 -7.03 -6.99
C SER A 24 -5.52 -5.64 -6.40
N THR A 25 -6.02 -5.57 -5.19
CA THR A 25 -6.21 -4.32 -4.44
C THR A 25 -5.79 -4.50 -2.99
N ILE A 26 -5.66 -3.37 -2.28
CA ILE A 26 -5.33 -3.34 -0.86
C ILE A 26 -6.63 -3.33 -0.06
N VAL A 27 -6.74 -4.24 0.91
CA VAL A 27 -7.87 -4.34 1.85
C VAL A 27 -7.36 -4.51 3.27
N PHE A 28 -8.22 -4.21 4.25
CA PHE A 28 -7.90 -4.46 5.65
C PHE A 28 -8.36 -5.85 6.06
N LEU A 29 -7.44 -6.61 6.66
CA LEU A 29 -7.78 -7.82 7.39
C LEU A 29 -7.85 -7.49 8.88
N VAL A 30 -9.00 -7.76 9.49
CA VAL A 30 -9.24 -7.50 10.92
C VAL A 30 -9.57 -8.77 11.68
N LYS A 31 -9.39 -8.76 13.00
CA LYS A 31 -9.82 -9.86 13.87
C LYS A 31 -11.34 -10.04 13.80
N LYS A 32 -11.80 -11.28 14.02
CA LYS A 32 -13.23 -11.65 14.03
C LYS A 32 -14.04 -10.70 14.91
N GLY A 33 -15.19 -10.25 14.41
CA GLY A 33 -16.08 -9.31 15.08
C GLY A 33 -15.67 -7.84 14.98
N ASN A 34 -14.52 -7.52 14.36
CA ASN A 34 -14.02 -6.17 14.19
C ASN A 34 -14.05 -5.35 15.52
N PRO A 35 -13.30 -5.78 16.55
CA PRO A 35 -13.39 -5.20 17.90
C PRO A 35 -12.97 -3.73 17.97
N LYS A 36 -12.24 -3.24 16.96
CA LYS A 36 -11.84 -1.85 16.83
C LYS A 36 -12.76 -1.06 15.90
N ASN A 37 -13.78 -1.69 15.32
CA ASN A 37 -14.71 -1.07 14.37
C ASN A 37 -13.98 -0.31 13.24
N ILE A 38 -12.95 -0.94 12.65
CA ILE A 38 -12.21 -0.41 11.50
C ILE A 38 -13.09 -0.53 10.27
N LYS A 39 -13.35 0.59 9.59
CA LYS A 39 -14.12 0.64 8.35
C LYS A 39 -13.39 1.36 7.24
N ASP A 40 -12.54 2.33 7.59
CA ASP A 40 -11.82 3.13 6.60
C ASP A 40 -10.43 3.55 7.08
N TRP A 41 -9.65 4.21 6.22
CA TRP A 41 -8.26 4.62 6.49
C TRP A 41 -8.12 5.56 7.69
N ASP A 42 -9.10 6.42 7.95
CA ASP A 42 -9.11 7.31 9.13
C ASP A 42 -9.15 6.53 10.46
N ASP A 43 -9.71 5.32 10.45
CA ASP A 43 -9.78 4.49 11.66
C ASP A 43 -8.42 3.96 12.08
N LEU A 44 -7.48 3.84 11.13
CA LEU A 44 -6.14 3.30 11.34
C LEU A 44 -5.28 4.21 12.23
N ILE A 45 -5.47 5.53 12.15
CA ILE A 45 -4.68 6.49 12.92
C ILE A 45 -5.20 6.71 14.34
N ARG A 46 -6.34 6.11 14.71
CA ARG A 46 -6.93 6.29 16.04
C ARG A 46 -6.04 5.72 17.15
N PRO A 47 -6.04 6.31 18.35
CA PRO A 47 -5.33 5.76 19.50
C PRO A 47 -5.75 4.31 19.78
N GLY A 48 -4.79 3.45 20.12
CA GLY A 48 -5.07 2.05 20.47
C GLY A 48 -5.38 1.12 19.29
N VAL A 49 -5.14 1.57 18.05
CA VAL A 49 -5.08 0.72 16.84
C VAL A 49 -3.61 0.47 16.52
N SER A 50 -3.26 -0.80 16.31
CA SER A 50 -1.91 -1.24 15.91
C SER A 50 -2.00 -1.88 14.53
N ILE A 51 -1.09 -1.48 13.65
CA ILE A 51 -1.10 -1.82 12.23
C ILE A 51 0.10 -2.69 11.94
N ILE A 52 -0.11 -3.72 11.12
CA ILE A 52 0.93 -4.62 10.65
C ILE A 52 1.03 -4.44 9.14
N THR A 53 2.16 -3.90 8.69
CA THR A 53 2.47 -3.75 7.26
C THR A 53 3.96 -4.08 7.03
N PRO A 54 4.34 -4.69 5.90
CA PRO A 54 5.73 -5.02 5.62
C PRO A 54 6.58 -3.78 5.32
N ASN A 55 7.91 -3.95 5.29
CA ASN A 55 8.86 -2.86 5.01
C ASN A 55 8.82 -2.44 3.52
N PRO A 56 8.53 -1.17 3.19
CA PRO A 56 8.47 -0.67 1.81
C PRO A 56 9.81 -0.69 1.06
N LYS A 57 10.95 -0.73 1.77
CA LYS A 57 12.27 -0.83 1.15
C LYS A 57 12.52 -2.17 0.48
N THR A 58 11.88 -3.23 0.96
CA THR A 58 12.11 -4.62 0.50
C THR A 58 10.87 -5.27 -0.10
N SER A 59 9.67 -4.76 0.17
CA SER A 59 8.40 -5.33 -0.31
C SER A 59 7.71 -4.44 -1.35
N GLY A 60 7.28 -5.05 -2.47
CA GLY A 60 6.40 -4.41 -3.45
C GLY A 60 5.01 -4.12 -2.90
N GLY A 61 4.43 -5.06 -2.13
CA GLY A 61 3.11 -4.88 -1.52
C GLY A 61 3.09 -3.74 -0.50
N ALA A 62 4.16 -3.57 0.29
CA ALA A 62 4.27 -2.44 1.21
C ALA A 62 4.29 -1.07 0.48
N ARG A 63 4.93 -1.00 -0.70
CA ARG A 63 4.89 0.22 -1.52
C ARG A 63 3.48 0.51 -2.02
N TRP A 64 2.72 -0.52 -2.39
CA TRP A 64 1.30 -0.35 -2.73
C TRP A 64 0.44 0.07 -1.55
N ASN A 65 0.66 -0.48 -0.35
CA ASN A 65 -0.01 -0.03 0.87
C ASN A 65 0.23 1.47 1.11
N TYR A 66 1.48 1.91 0.91
CA TYR A 66 1.87 3.33 1.02
C TYR A 66 1.15 4.23 0.04
N LEU A 67 1.13 3.85 -1.22
CA LEU A 67 0.44 4.63 -2.24
C LEU A 67 -1.08 4.65 -2.02
N ALA A 68 -1.67 3.56 -1.52
CA ALA A 68 -3.10 3.51 -1.21
C ALA A 68 -3.46 4.48 -0.06
N ALA A 69 -2.68 4.47 1.03
CA ALA A 69 -2.85 5.39 2.15
C ALA A 69 -2.64 6.85 1.73
N TRP A 70 -1.60 7.11 0.91
CA TRP A 70 -1.32 8.45 0.36
C TRP A 70 -2.48 8.95 -0.50
N ALA A 71 -2.94 8.15 -1.46
CA ALA A 71 -4.00 8.52 -2.39
C ALA A 71 -5.33 8.78 -1.66
N TYR A 72 -5.63 7.98 -0.63
CA TYR A 72 -6.78 8.26 0.25
C TYR A 72 -6.64 9.62 0.91
N ALA A 73 -5.51 9.86 1.58
CA ALA A 73 -5.30 11.09 2.34
C ALA A 73 -5.33 12.34 1.44
N ASP A 74 -4.75 12.25 0.24
CA ASP A 74 -4.79 13.33 -0.74
C ASP A 74 -6.22 13.69 -1.16
N LYS A 75 -7.04 12.66 -1.43
CA LYS A 75 -8.45 12.81 -1.80
C LYS A 75 -9.30 13.36 -0.64
N THR A 76 -9.09 12.87 0.57
CA THR A 76 -9.88 13.25 1.76
C THR A 76 -9.53 14.64 2.27
N PHE A 77 -8.27 15.05 2.16
CA PHE A 77 -7.79 16.31 2.73
C PHE A 77 -7.48 17.39 1.69
N HIS A 78 -7.90 17.21 0.43
CA HIS A 78 -7.74 18.19 -0.65
C HIS A 78 -6.32 18.77 -0.75
N GLY A 79 -5.31 17.91 -0.65
CA GLY A 79 -3.92 18.33 -0.75
C GLY A 79 -3.24 18.79 0.55
N ASN A 80 -3.91 18.77 1.72
CA ASN A 80 -3.27 19.16 2.99
C ASN A 80 -2.17 18.15 3.41
N GLU A 81 -0.90 18.57 3.28
CA GLU A 81 0.27 17.72 3.51
C GLU A 81 0.42 17.24 4.95
N GLU A 82 0.11 18.06 5.95
CA GLU A 82 0.23 17.65 7.37
C GLU A 82 -0.70 16.48 7.70
N LYS A 83 -1.94 16.53 7.20
CA LYS A 83 -2.91 15.45 7.40
C LYS A 83 -2.53 14.19 6.62
N LYS A 84 -1.91 14.33 5.44
CA LYS A 84 -1.35 13.20 4.67
C LYS A 84 -0.23 12.51 5.43
N GLN A 85 0.75 13.27 5.92
CA GLN A 85 1.87 12.73 6.70
C GLN A 85 1.41 12.02 7.98
N ARG A 86 0.32 12.49 8.60
CA ARG A 86 -0.26 11.84 9.78
C ARG A 86 -0.78 10.43 9.50
N ILE A 87 -1.39 10.20 8.33
CA ILE A 87 -1.83 8.86 7.93
C ILE A 87 -0.62 7.96 7.69
N LEU A 88 0.41 8.47 7.01
CA LEU A 88 1.57 7.69 6.61
C LEU A 88 2.44 7.29 7.81
N SER A 89 2.76 8.24 8.70
CA SER A 89 3.60 8.02 9.88
C SER A 89 3.06 7.01 10.88
N LYS A 90 1.73 6.80 10.90
CA LYS A 90 1.09 5.81 11.78
C LYS A 90 0.77 4.51 11.07
N ALA A 91 0.42 4.57 9.78
CA ALA A 91 -0.04 3.39 9.06
C ALA A 91 1.10 2.55 8.49
N ILE A 92 2.29 3.12 8.26
CA ILE A 92 3.35 2.51 7.43
C ILE A 92 4.76 2.80 7.92
#